data_AF-A0A3C2E665-F1
#
_entry.id   AF-A0A3C2E665-F1
#
_cell.length_a   1.000
_cell.length_b   1.000
_cell.length_c   1.000
_cell.angle_alpha   90.00
_cell.angle_beta   90.00
_cell.angle_gamma   90.00
#
_symmetry.space_group_name_H-M   'P 1'
#
loop_
_entity.id
_entity.type
_entity.pdbx_description
1 polymer ?
#
loop_
_entity_poly.entity_id
_entity_poly.type
_entity_poly.pdbx_seq_one_letter_code
_entity_poly.pdbx_strand_id
1 'polypeptide(L)'
;MTLAFVFPGQGSQAVGMGQGLAESFPEARAVFDEVDAALGQKLSALMWDGPADELTLTENAQPAIMANSLAVMRVLESEFGVSVSAAKFVAGHSLGEYSALCAAGALSLSDAARLLKLR
;
A
#
# COMPACT_ATOMS: atom_id res chain seq x y z
N MET A 1 -20.89 -8.25 -14.90
CA MET A 1 -19.53 -7.98 -15.42
C MET A 1 -18.51 -8.68 -14.54
N THR A 2 -17.37 -9.09 -15.10
CA THR A 2 -16.25 -9.64 -14.33
C THR A 2 -15.29 -8.51 -13.99
N LEU A 3 -14.99 -8.31 -12.70
CA LEU A 3 -14.04 -7.31 -12.19
C LEU A 3 -12.80 -8.03 -11.64
N ALA A 4 -11.63 -7.42 -11.81
CA ALA A 4 -10.38 -7.84 -11.19
C ALA A 4 -9.65 -6.61 -10.61
N PHE A 5 -9.05 -6.77 -9.42
CA PHE A 5 -8.09 -5.81 -8.87
C PHE A 5 -6.67 -6.29 -9.16
N VAL A 6 -5.85 -5.39 -9.73
CA VAL A 6 -4.46 -5.68 -10.06
C VAL A 6 -3.55 -4.65 -9.39
N PHE A 7 -2.59 -5.15 -8.62
CA PHE A 7 -1.70 -4.33 -7.80
C PHE A 7 -0.32 -4.17 -8.47
N PRO A 8 0.23 -2.93 -8.53
CA PRO A 8 1.49 -2.66 -9.21
C PRO A 8 2.69 -3.21 -8.44
N GLY A 9 3.79 -3.45 -9.17
CA GLY A 9 5.08 -3.84 -8.64
C GLY A 9 6.05 -2.65 -8.45
N GLN A 10 7.32 -2.97 -8.18
CA GLN A 10 8.40 -1.99 -7.98
C GLN A 10 8.61 -1.15 -9.25
N GLY A 11 9.05 0.09 -9.07
CA GLY A 11 9.22 1.08 -10.14
C GLY A 11 8.08 2.09 -10.23
N SER A 12 7.02 1.90 -9.45
CA SER A 12 5.88 2.82 -9.37
C SER A 12 5.97 3.83 -8.21
N GLN A 13 6.96 3.68 -7.33
CA GLN A 13 7.19 4.60 -6.22
C GLN A 13 7.63 5.99 -6.72
N ALA A 14 7.08 7.04 -6.11
CA ALA A 14 7.44 8.42 -6.39
C ALA A 14 7.26 9.28 -5.13
N VAL A 15 8.12 10.29 -4.95
CA VAL A 15 7.97 11.26 -3.86
C VAL A 15 6.63 12.00 -4.01
N GLY A 16 5.92 12.19 -2.91
CA GLY A 16 4.56 12.72 -2.85
C GLY A 16 3.46 11.66 -2.97
N MET A 17 3.79 10.37 -3.17
CA MET A 17 2.78 9.32 -3.29
C MET A 17 1.96 9.17 -2.00
N GLY A 18 0.64 9.02 -2.14
CA GLY A 18 -0.28 8.79 -1.02
C GLY A 18 -0.56 10.02 -0.14
N GLN A 19 0.18 11.13 -0.27
CA GLN A 19 0.00 12.32 0.57
C GLN A 19 -1.41 12.90 0.45
N GLY A 20 -1.82 13.26 -0.77
CA GLY A 20 -3.15 13.84 -1.00
C GLY A 20 -4.28 12.89 -0.59
N LEU A 21 -4.06 11.58 -0.64
CA LEU A 21 -5.02 10.58 -0.18
C LEU A 21 -5.13 10.61 1.36
N ALA A 22 -4.00 10.63 2.07
CA ALA A 22 -3.95 10.72 3.52
C ALA A 22 -4.48 12.04 4.08
N GLU A 23 -4.32 13.13 3.35
CA GLU A 23 -4.88 14.45 3.70
C GLU A 23 -6.40 14.52 3.50
N SER A 24 -6.93 13.78 2.51
CA SER A 24 -8.35 13.80 2.16
C SER A 24 -9.18 12.77 2.93
N PHE A 25 -8.59 11.62 3.29
CA PHE A 25 -9.31 10.48 3.85
C PHE A 25 -8.62 9.95 5.13
N PRO A 26 -9.28 10.02 6.30
CA PRO A 26 -8.75 9.49 7.56
C PRO A 26 -8.39 8.00 7.50
N GLU A 27 -9.11 7.21 6.71
CA GLU A 27 -8.92 5.78 6.56
C GLU A 27 -7.64 5.47 5.78
N ALA A 28 -7.31 6.27 4.78
CA ALA A 28 -6.01 6.21 4.11
C ALA A 28 -4.89 6.57 5.07
N ARG A 29 -5.07 7.64 5.87
CA ARG A 29 -4.09 8.04 6.89
C ARG A 29 -3.81 6.92 7.89
N ALA A 30 -4.85 6.22 8.34
CA ALA A 30 -4.72 5.09 9.26
C ALA A 30 -3.89 3.93 8.68
N VAL A 31 -3.97 3.66 7.37
CA VAL A 31 -3.12 2.66 6.71
C VAL A 31 -1.64 3.04 6.83
N PHE A 32 -1.30 4.29 6.52
CA PHE A 32 0.09 4.75 6.62
C PHE A 32 0.60 4.74 8.07
N ASP A 33 -0.24 5.15 9.03
CA ASP A 33 0.13 5.13 10.45
C ASP A 33 0.34 3.69 10.96
N GLU A 34 -0.47 2.71 10.52
CA GLU A 34 -0.27 1.30 10.85
C GLU A 34 1.04 0.76 10.27
N VAL A 35 1.35 1.08 9.01
CA VAL A 35 2.60 0.64 8.36
C VAL A 35 3.82 1.26 9.05
N ASP A 36 3.77 2.56 9.37
CA ASP A 36 4.83 3.23 10.12
C ASP A 36 5.07 2.55 11.47
N ALA A 37 3.99 2.24 12.21
CA ALA A 37 4.07 1.56 13.49
C ALA A 37 4.63 0.13 13.34
N ALA A 38 4.21 -0.61 12.31
CA ALA A 38 4.65 -1.98 12.06
C ALA A 38 6.15 -2.07 11.76
N LEU A 39 6.70 -1.04 11.09
CA LEU A 39 8.10 -0.95 10.70
C LEU A 39 8.99 -0.22 11.73
N GLY A 40 8.39 0.49 12.69
CA GLY A 40 9.13 1.33 13.63
C GLY A 40 9.85 2.50 12.96
N GLN A 41 9.40 2.93 11.79
CA GLN A 41 9.98 4.02 10.99
C GLN A 41 8.87 4.88 10.39
N LYS A 42 9.16 6.16 10.10
CA LYS A 42 8.24 7.05 9.37
C LYS A 42 8.40 6.88 7.86
N LEU A 43 7.94 5.74 7.35
CA LEU A 43 7.93 5.46 5.92
C LEU A 43 7.03 6.45 5.18
N SER A 44 5.91 6.85 5.78
CA SER A 44 5.02 7.87 5.25
C SER A 44 5.74 9.20 4.96
N ALA A 45 6.59 9.67 5.87
CA ALA A 45 7.39 10.88 5.66
C ALA A 45 8.37 10.72 4.48
N LEU A 46 9.03 9.57 4.37
CA LEU A 46 9.88 9.27 3.21
C LEU A 46 9.09 9.23 1.89
N MET A 47 7.87 8.70 1.91
CA MET A 47 6.98 8.67 0.75
C MET A 47 6.55 10.08 0.30
N TRP A 48 6.29 10.98 1.25
CA TRP A 48 5.78 12.32 0.96
C TRP A 48 6.89 13.31 0.62
N ASP A 49 7.96 13.32 1.43
CA ASP A 49 8.99 14.36 1.39
C ASP A 49 10.30 13.89 0.74
N GLY A 50 10.50 12.57 0.62
CA GLY A 50 11.72 11.99 0.07
C GLY A 50 12.88 11.92 1.08
N PRO A 51 14.13 11.77 0.61
CA PRO A 51 14.58 11.95 -0.77
C PRO A 51 14.27 10.75 -1.68
N ALA A 52 14.25 10.99 -3.00
CA ALA A 52 13.81 10.00 -3.98
C ALA A 52 14.74 8.78 -4.07
N ASP A 53 16.04 8.97 -3.90
CA ASP A 53 17.03 7.89 -3.90
C ASP A 53 16.82 6.94 -2.72
N GLU A 54 16.58 7.45 -1.51
CA GLU A 54 16.21 6.63 -0.36
C GLU A 54 14.88 5.90 -0.55
N LEU A 55 13.86 6.56 -1.12
CA LEU A 55 12.58 5.93 -1.43
C LEU A 55 12.72 4.80 -2.47
N THR A 56 13.68 4.92 -3.40
CA THR A 56 13.93 3.89 -4.42
C THR A 56 14.67 2.67 -3.92
N LEU A 57 15.27 2.72 -2.72
CA LEU A 57 15.84 1.54 -2.09
C LEU A 57 14.76 0.48 -1.92
N THR A 58 15.04 -0.74 -2.36
CA THR A 58 14.09 -1.85 -2.39
C THR A 58 13.37 -2.06 -1.04
N GLU A 59 14.11 -1.93 0.07
CA GLU A 59 13.58 -2.05 1.44
C GLU A 59 12.54 -0.97 1.82
N ASN A 60 12.50 0.15 1.10
CA ASN A 60 11.54 1.23 1.29
C ASN A 60 10.47 1.22 0.20
N ALA A 61 10.89 1.04 -1.06
CA ALA A 61 9.99 1.03 -2.21
C ALA A 61 8.92 -0.06 -2.10
N GLN A 62 9.30 -1.28 -1.68
CA GLN A 62 8.35 -2.38 -1.56
C GLN A 62 7.22 -2.09 -0.55
N PRO A 63 7.50 -1.80 0.73
CA PRO A 63 6.44 -1.46 1.68
C PRO A 63 5.70 -0.15 1.31
N ALA A 64 6.34 0.82 0.66
CA ALA A 64 5.69 2.08 0.25
C ALA A 64 4.61 1.86 -0.81
N ILE A 65 4.91 1.06 -1.85
CA ILE A 65 3.95 0.72 -2.91
C ILE A 65 2.77 -0.07 -2.35
N MET A 66 3.06 -1.01 -1.44
CA MET A 66 2.03 -1.77 -0.74
C MET A 66 1.14 -0.84 0.10
N ALA A 67 1.71 0.00 0.97
CA ALA A 67 0.96 0.92 1.80
C ALA A 67 0.02 1.83 0.98
N ASN A 68 0.53 2.42 -0.11
CA ASN A 68 -0.29 3.27 -0.97
C ASN A 68 -1.42 2.49 -1.66
N SER A 69 -1.15 1.27 -2.11
CA SER A 69 -2.18 0.42 -2.72
C SER A 69 -3.30 0.07 -1.74
N LEU A 70 -2.94 -0.26 -0.49
CA LEU A 70 -3.90 -0.61 0.54
C LEU A 70 -4.66 0.60 1.07
N ALA A 71 -4.03 1.79 1.09
CA ALA A 71 -4.70 3.04 1.40
C ALA A 71 -5.81 3.34 0.37
N VAL A 72 -5.53 3.16 -0.93
CA VAL A 72 -6.54 3.29 -1.99
C VAL A 72 -7.67 2.28 -1.81
N MET A 73 -7.36 1.01 -1.55
CA MET A 73 -8.39 -0.01 -1.31
C MET A 73 -9.26 0.32 -0.09
N ARG A 74 -8.66 0.86 0.98
CA ARG A 74 -9.42 1.22 2.17
C ARG A 74 -10.38 2.38 1.91
N VAL A 75 -9.97 3.38 1.14
CA VAL A 75 -10.84 4.48 0.70
C VAL A 75 -11.95 3.98 -0.21
N LEU A 76 -11.66 3.09 -1.16
CA LEU A 76 -12.68 2.48 -2.01
C LEU A 76 -13.75 1.75 -1.19
N GLU A 77 -13.32 1.02 -0.16
CA GLU A 77 -14.23 0.31 0.73
C GLU A 77 -15.05 1.26 1.61
N SER A 78 -14.43 2.23 2.29
CA SER A 78 -15.09 3.11 3.24
C SER A 78 -16.00 4.14 2.57
N GLU A 79 -15.52 4.81 1.52
CA GLU A 79 -16.21 5.95 0.92
C GLU A 79 -17.15 5.54 -0.22
N PHE A 80 -16.84 4.44 -0.90
CA PHE A 80 -17.54 4.04 -2.12
C PHE A 80 -18.21 2.66 -2.01
N GLY A 81 -18.04 1.95 -0.87
CA GLY A 81 -18.60 0.61 -0.68
C GLY A 81 -18.01 -0.45 -1.64
N VAL A 82 -16.85 -0.18 -2.23
CA VAL A 82 -16.17 -1.07 -3.17
C VAL A 82 -15.03 -1.77 -2.43
N SER A 83 -15.33 -2.94 -1.87
CA SER A 83 -14.32 -3.79 -1.24
C SER A 83 -13.71 -4.78 -2.24
N VAL A 84 -12.61 -5.43 -1.83
CA VAL A 84 -11.94 -6.45 -2.65
C VAL A 84 -12.88 -7.60 -3.06
N SER A 85 -13.91 -7.90 -2.26
CA SER A 85 -14.85 -9.00 -2.51
C SER A 85 -15.81 -8.72 -3.68
N ALA A 86 -15.87 -7.48 -4.16
CA ALA A 86 -16.56 -7.14 -5.40
C ALA A 86 -15.85 -7.71 -6.65
N ALA A 87 -14.55 -8.04 -6.55
CA ALA A 87 -13.79 -8.62 -7.65
C ALA A 87 -13.81 -10.16 -7.62
N LYS A 88 -13.86 -10.76 -8.82
CA LYS A 88 -13.71 -12.23 -8.95
C LYS A 88 -12.26 -12.68 -8.87
N PHE A 89 -11.33 -11.77 -9.17
CA PHE A 89 -9.90 -12.06 -9.21
C PHE A 89 -9.13 -10.91 -8.56
N VAL A 90 -8.08 -11.26 -7.84
CA VAL A 90 -7.14 -10.32 -7.23
C VAL A 90 -5.75 -10.83 -7.59
N ALA A 91 -4.92 -9.97 -8.15
CA ALA A 91 -3.58 -10.33 -8.59
C ALA A 91 -2.61 -9.17 -8.37
N GLY A 92 -1.32 -9.45 -8.32
CA GLY A 92 -0.31 -8.41 -8.23
C GLY A 92 0.95 -8.78 -8.96
N HIS A 93 1.63 -7.77 -9.50
CA HIS A 93 2.87 -7.96 -10.23
C HIS A 93 4.08 -7.91 -9.28
N SER A 94 4.83 -9.01 -9.17
CA SER A 94 6.01 -9.10 -8.29
C SER A 94 5.65 -8.76 -6.83
N LEU A 95 6.24 -7.72 -6.21
CA LEU A 95 5.87 -7.29 -4.85
C LEU A 95 4.35 -7.02 -4.72
N GLY A 96 3.69 -6.61 -5.81
CA GLY A 96 2.25 -6.32 -5.80
C GLY A 96 1.42 -7.54 -5.39
N GLU A 97 1.96 -8.75 -5.51
CA GLU A 97 1.32 -9.97 -4.99
C GLU A 97 1.07 -9.88 -3.47
N TYR A 98 1.99 -9.28 -2.72
CA TYR A 98 1.80 -9.06 -1.28
C TYR A 98 0.68 -8.04 -1.01
N SER A 99 0.59 -7.00 -1.83
CA SER A 99 -0.53 -6.05 -1.77
C SER A 99 -1.86 -6.73 -2.07
N ALA A 100 -1.90 -7.62 -3.07
CA ALA A 100 -3.07 -8.40 -3.42
C ALA A 100 -3.49 -9.37 -2.30
N LEU A 101 -2.54 -10.10 -1.72
CA LEU A 101 -2.76 -11.00 -0.60
C LEU A 101 -3.24 -10.24 0.64
N CYS A 102 -2.68 -9.07 0.92
CA CYS A 102 -3.11 -8.20 2.01
C CYS A 102 -4.53 -7.68 1.77
N ALA A 103 -4.83 -7.20 0.56
CA ALA A 103 -6.16 -6.70 0.20
C ALA A 103 -7.21 -7.80 0.33
N ALA A 104 -6.88 -9.04 -0.05
CA ALA A 104 -7.73 -10.22 0.08
C ALA A 104 -7.84 -10.78 1.51
N GLY A 105 -7.13 -10.20 2.48
CA GLY A 105 -7.14 -10.63 3.89
C GLY A 105 -6.32 -11.90 4.19
N ALA A 106 -5.49 -12.37 3.25
CA ALA A 106 -4.60 -13.51 3.47
C ALA A 106 -3.35 -13.12 4.29
N LEU A 107 -2.96 -11.84 4.25
CA LEU A 107 -1.92 -11.25 5.10
C LEU A 107 -2.49 -10.04 5.84
N SER A 108 -2.07 -9.84 7.09
CA SER A 108 -2.32 -8.57 7.77
C SER A 108 -1.46 -7.47 7.15
N LEU A 109 -1.91 -6.21 7.23
CA LEU A 109 -1.17 -5.06 6.72
C LEU A 109 0.20 -4.94 7.42
N SER A 110 0.20 -5.07 8.74
CA SER A 110 1.41 -5.06 9.56
C SER A 110 2.41 -6.17 9.19
N ASP A 111 1.95 -7.40 8.92
CA ASP A 111 2.85 -8.50 8.54
C ASP A 111 3.36 -8.34 7.11
N ALA A 112 2.52 -7.91 6.19
CA ALA A 112 2.93 -7.60 4.81
C ALA A 112 4.02 -6.51 4.79
N ALA A 113 3.87 -5.46 5.60
CA ALA A 113 4.89 -4.42 5.72
C ALA A 113 6.24 -4.98 6.18
N ARG A 114 6.26 -5.78 7.25
CA ARG A 114 7.48 -6.38 7.79
C ARG A 114 8.14 -7.36 6.82
N LEU A 115 7.34 -8.19 6.15
CA LEU A 115 7.84 -9.13 5.14
C LEU A 115 8.51 -8.38 3.97
N LEU A 116 7.87 -7.33 3.46
CA LEU A 116 8.39 -6.55 2.35
C LEU A 116 9.63 -5.73 2.73
N LYS A 117 9.77 -5.34 4.00
CA LYS A 117 10.99 -4.68 4.51
C LYS A 117 12.19 -5.65 4.55
N LEU A 118 11.96 -6.95 4.74
CA LEU A 118 13.01 -7.98 4.83
C LEU A 118 13.38 -8.61 3.48
N ARG A 119 12.50 -8.52 2.48
CA ARG A 119 12.62 -9.20 1.19
C ARG A 119 13.47 -8.42 0.18
#